data_AF-A0A965NAU1-F1
#
_entry.id   AF-A0A965NAU1-F1
#
_cell.length_a   1.000
_cell.length_b   1.000
_cell.length_c   1.000
_cell.angle_alpha   90.00
_cell.angle_beta   90.00
_cell.angle_gamma   90.00
#
_symmetry.space_group_name_H-M   'P 1'
#
loop_
_entity.id
_entity.type
_entity.pdbx_description
1 polymer ?
#
loop_
_entity_poly.entity_id
_entity_poly.type
_entity_poly.pdbx_seq_one_letter_code
_entity_poly.pdbx_strand_id
1 'polypeptide(L)'
;LFGWMGLSDYVRAEFFKNRALEYVRAAQALGLSNRQIIWRHILPNSMTPVITFLPFRMSAAILALTSLDFLGLGVPANQASLGELLAQGKANLDAWWISLSTFLVLVFTLLLLTFIGDAIRDAFDTRRQVKEVRT
;
A
#
# COMPACT_ATOMS: atom_id res chain seq x y z
N LEU A 1 6.78 -12.47 5.85
CA LEU A 1 6.80 -12.01 7.26
C LEU A 1 7.48 -10.65 7.45
N PHE A 2 8.59 -10.31 6.79
CA PHE A 2 9.29 -9.04 7.05
C PHE A 2 9.25 -8.01 5.90
N GLY A 3 8.04 -7.69 5.42
CA GLY A 3 7.87 -6.69 4.35
C GLY A 3 8.29 -5.27 4.74
N TRP A 4 8.29 -4.96 6.04
CA TRP A 4 8.62 -3.64 6.58
C TRP A 4 10.13 -3.34 6.58
N MET A 5 11.00 -4.35 6.53
CA MET A 5 12.45 -4.14 6.54
C MET A 5 12.93 -3.46 5.27
N GLY A 6 12.57 -4.01 4.10
CA GLY A 6 12.91 -3.38 2.81
C GLY A 6 12.29 -1.99 2.67
N LEU A 7 11.06 -1.79 3.16
CA LEU A 7 10.42 -0.48 3.12
C LEU A 7 11.17 0.55 3.99
N SER A 8 11.62 0.14 5.17
CA SER A 8 12.43 0.99 6.06
C SER A 8 13.73 1.43 5.40
N ASP A 9 14.38 0.55 4.63
CA ASP A 9 15.62 0.89 3.92
C ASP A 9 15.38 1.91 2.79
N TYR A 10 14.28 1.77 2.04
CA TYR A 10 13.88 2.77 1.04
C TYR A 10 13.60 4.14 1.67
N VAL A 11 12.84 4.18 2.77
CA VAL A 11 12.54 5.43 3.48
C VAL A 11 13.82 6.06 4.01
N ARG A 12 14.74 5.27 4.57
CA ARG A 12 16.03 5.77 5.07
C ARG A 12 16.89 6.35 3.96
N ALA A 13 16.96 5.69 2.81
CA ALA A 13 17.68 6.20 1.63
C ALA A 13 17.09 7.53 1.15
N GLU A 14 15.76 7.62 1.05
CA GLU A 14 15.07 8.85 0.64
C GLU A 14 15.25 9.98 1.67
N PHE A 15 15.28 9.65 2.97
CA PHE A 15 15.57 10.60 4.04
C PHE A 15 16.98 11.18 3.92
N PHE A 16 17.99 10.34 3.71
CA PHE A 16 19.37 10.81 3.52
C PHE A 16 19.52 11.67 2.25
N LYS A 17 18.86 11.28 1.16
CA LYS A 17 18.80 12.07 -0.08
C LYS A 17 18.16 13.43 0.17
N ASN A 18 16.99 13.46 0.78
CA ASN A 18 16.24 14.70 1.06
C ASN A 18 17.00 15.66 1.97
N ARG A 19 17.73 15.13 2.96
CA ARG A 19 18.58 15.94 3.84
C ARG A 19 19.69 16.69 3.10
N ALA A 20 20.16 16.19 1.96
CA ALA A 20 21.24 16.79 1.17
C ALA A 20 20.76 17.85 0.15
N LEU A 21 19.44 18.06 0.00
CA LEU A 21 18.87 18.96 -1.00
C LEU A 21 18.93 20.44 -0.60
N GLU A 22 18.94 21.31 -1.61
CA GLU A 22 19.12 22.76 -1.43
C GLU A 22 17.98 23.43 -0.64
N TYR A 23 16.74 22.93 -0.75
CA TYR A 23 15.62 23.48 0.01
C TYR A 23 15.80 23.30 1.53
N VAL A 24 16.52 22.25 1.96
CA VAL A 24 16.85 22.06 3.38
C VAL A 24 17.86 23.11 3.84
N ARG A 25 18.87 23.39 3.01
CA ARG A 25 19.86 24.45 3.28
C ARG A 25 19.22 25.82 3.33
N ALA A 26 18.30 26.12 2.41
CA ALA A 26 17.53 27.36 2.41
C ALA A 26 16.65 27.49 3.66
N ALA A 27 15.96 26.42 4.08
CA ALA A 27 15.16 26.42 5.30
C ALA A 27 16.02 26.66 6.56
N GLN A 28 17.24 26.11 6.60
CA GLN A 28 18.20 26.39 7.67
C GLN A 28 18.68 27.85 7.66
N ALA A 29 18.96 28.42 6.48
CA ALA A 29 19.35 29.82 6.34
C ALA A 29 18.24 30.79 6.77
N LEU A 30 16.98 30.39 6.64
CA LEU A 30 15.81 31.12 7.14
C LEU A 30 15.56 30.96 8.65
N GLY A 31 16.42 30.21 9.36
CA GLY A 31 16.35 30.05 10.82
C GLY A 31 15.34 29.00 11.31
N LEU A 32 14.83 28.11 10.45
CA LEU A 32 13.94 27.04 10.90
C LEU A 32 14.69 26.03 11.78
N SER A 33 14.04 25.56 12.84
CA SER A 33 14.61 24.51 13.69
C SER A 33 14.70 23.16 12.96
N ASN A 34 15.71 22.35 13.28
CA ASN A 34 15.87 21.00 12.72
C ASN A 34 14.61 20.14 12.86
N ARG A 35 13.88 20.28 13.99
CA ARG A 35 12.63 19.53 14.21
C ARG A 35 11.54 19.95 13.24
N GLN A 36 11.37 21.25 12.98
CA GLN A 36 10.42 21.74 11.97
C GLN A 36 10.81 21.23 10.58
N ILE A 37 12.09 21.27 10.23
CA ILE A 37 12.57 20.79 8.92
C ILE A 37 12.27 19.30 8.72
N ILE A 38 12.52 18.47 9.73
CA ILE A 38 12.25 17.04 9.67
C ILE A 38 10.76 16.77 9.49
N TRP A 39 9.90 17.30 10.35
CA TRP A 39 8.46 16.96 10.33
C TRP A 39 7.67 17.63 9.19
N ARG A 40 8.06 18.85 8.79
CA ARG A 40 7.36 19.63 7.75
C ARG A 40 7.87 19.32 6.34
N HIS A 41 9.16 19.00 6.20
CA HIS A 41 9.80 18.89 4.88
C HIS A 41 10.38 17.51 4.61
N ILE A 42 11.31 17.01 5.43
CA ILE A 42 12.05 15.78 5.09
C ILE A 42 11.16 14.54 5.22
N LEU A 43 10.42 14.41 6.34
CA LEU A 43 9.59 13.23 6.61
C LEU A 43 8.48 13.07 5.57
N PRO A 44 7.64 14.07 5.26
CA PRO A 44 6.59 13.90 4.25
C PRO A 44 7.15 13.53 2.86
N ASN A 45 8.26 14.15 2.43
CA ASN A 45 8.90 13.83 1.16
C ASN A 45 9.49 12.41 1.13
N SER A 46 9.98 11.92 2.27
CA SER A 46 10.57 10.57 2.39
C SER A 46 9.55 9.46 2.53
N MET A 47 8.26 9.79 2.70
CA MET A 47 7.15 8.83 2.74
C MET A 47 6.64 8.44 1.34
N THR A 48 7.09 9.09 0.28
CA THR A 48 6.74 8.77 -1.11
C THR A 48 6.86 7.26 -1.45
N PRO A 49 7.95 6.56 -1.05
CA PRO A 49 8.06 5.12 -1.29
C PRO A 49 7.00 4.31 -0.53
N VAL A 50 6.67 4.71 0.71
CA VAL A 50 5.62 4.06 1.52
C VAL A 50 4.30 4.11 0.80
N ILE A 51 3.90 5.30 0.36
CA ILE A 51 2.62 5.52 -0.33
C ILE A 51 2.59 4.75 -1.65
N THR A 52 3.71 4.71 -2.37
CA THR A 52 3.83 3.98 -3.65
C THR A 52 3.70 2.47 -3.48
N PHE A 53 4.30 1.88 -2.44
CA PHE A 53 4.30 0.43 -2.26
C PHE A 53 3.12 -0.10 -1.44
N LEU A 54 2.42 0.77 -0.70
CA LEU A 54 1.28 0.39 0.16
C LEU A 54 0.23 -0.46 -0.56
N PRO A 55 -0.23 -0.12 -1.78
CA PRO A 55 -1.31 -0.85 -2.44
C PRO A 55 -0.92 -2.30 -2.74
N PHE A 56 0.28 -2.48 -3.31
CA PHE A 56 0.83 -3.80 -3.61
C PHE A 56 1.02 -4.66 -2.36
N ARG A 57 1.46 -4.04 -1.26
CA ARG A 57 1.62 -4.72 0.03
C ARG A 57 0.28 -5.20 0.58
N MET A 58 -0.75 -4.37 0.49
CA MET A 58 -2.11 -4.72 0.93
C MET A 58 -2.68 -5.85 0.07
N SER A 59 -2.54 -5.79 -1.26
CA SER A 59 -3.00 -6.86 -2.16
C SER A 59 -2.29 -8.19 -1.88
N ALA A 60 -0.98 -8.16 -1.66
CA ALA A 60 -0.21 -9.35 -1.29
C ALA A 60 -0.66 -9.92 0.07
N ALA A 61 -0.99 -9.07 1.03
CA ALA A 61 -1.48 -9.49 2.35
C ALA A 61 -2.86 -10.16 2.25
N ILE A 62 -3.79 -9.60 1.46
CA ILE A 62 -5.13 -10.18 1.24
C ILE A 62 -5.01 -11.57 0.59
N LEU A 63 -4.17 -11.70 -0.45
CA LEU A 63 -3.94 -12.99 -1.11
C LEU A 63 -3.33 -14.01 -0.16
N ALA A 64 -2.35 -13.60 0.66
CA ALA A 64 -1.74 -14.47 1.66
C ALA A 64 -2.76 -14.93 2.71
N LEU A 65 -3.61 -14.02 3.21
CA LEU A 65 -4.65 -14.35 4.18
C LEU A 65 -5.71 -15.28 3.58
N THR A 66 -6.18 -14.98 2.37
CA THR A 66 -7.15 -15.84 1.66
C THR A 66 -6.58 -17.23 1.42
N SER A 67 -5.29 -17.33 1.05
CA SER A 67 -4.61 -18.61 0.87
C SER A 67 -4.50 -19.38 2.19
N LEU A 68 -4.23 -18.68 3.30
CA LEU A 68 -4.14 -19.28 4.63
C LEU A 68 -5.51 -19.80 5.11
N ASP A 69 -6.56 -19.01 4.88
CA ASP A 69 -7.96 -19.36 5.14
C ASP A 69 -8.37 -20.59 4.32
N PHE A 70 -8.03 -20.63 3.02
CA PHE A 70 -8.30 -21.77 2.14
C PHE A 70 -7.59 -23.06 2.59
N LEU A 71 -6.41 -22.93 3.21
CA LEU A 71 -5.67 -24.06 3.79
C LEU A 71 -6.18 -24.46 5.18
N GLY A 72 -7.18 -23.76 5.74
CA GLY A 72 -7.71 -24.02 7.09
C GLY A 72 -6.77 -23.58 8.23
N LEU A 73 -5.73 -22.79 7.92
CA LEU A 73 -4.75 -22.27 8.88
C LEU A 73 -5.05 -20.83 9.31
N GLY A 74 -6.13 -20.24 8.78
CA GLY A 74 -6.53 -18.86 9.00
C GLY A 74 -7.66 -18.72 10.01
N VAL A 75 -8.70 -17.97 9.66
CA VAL A 75 -9.87 -17.74 10.53
C VAL A 75 -10.60 -19.06 10.81
N PRO A 76 -11.04 -19.35 12.05
CA PRO A 76 -11.76 -20.58 12.35
C PRO A 76 -13.02 -20.74 11.50
N ALA A 77 -13.26 -21.97 11.00
CA ALA A 77 -14.30 -22.32 10.02
C ALA A 77 -15.77 -21.98 10.41
N ASN A 78 -16.00 -21.51 11.64
CA ASN A 78 -17.26 -20.91 12.08
C ASN A 78 -17.57 -19.59 11.33
N GLN A 79 -16.53 -18.85 10.91
CA GLN A 79 -16.69 -17.53 10.30
C GLN A 79 -16.50 -17.62 8.78
N ALA A 80 -17.43 -17.03 8.03
CA ALA A 80 -17.34 -16.97 6.58
C ALA A 80 -16.19 -16.04 6.16
N SER A 81 -15.09 -16.63 5.68
CA SER A 81 -13.95 -15.93 5.07
C SER A 81 -13.90 -16.20 3.57
N LEU A 82 -13.22 -15.32 2.80
CA LEU A 82 -13.09 -15.50 1.35
C LEU A 82 -12.36 -16.80 0.99
N GLY A 83 -11.37 -17.21 1.78
CA GLY A 83 -10.65 -18.47 1.55
C GLY A 83 -11.51 -19.71 1.86
N GLU A 84 -12.31 -19.64 2.91
CA GLU A 84 -13.25 -20.71 3.28
C GLU A 84 -14.34 -20.88 2.20
N LEU A 85 -14.91 -19.79 1.68
CA LEU A 85 -15.87 -19.85 0.57
C LEU A 85 -15.26 -20.47 -0.70
N LEU A 86 -13.97 -20.24 -0.94
CA LEU A 86 -13.24 -20.87 -2.04
C LEU A 86 -13.07 -22.38 -1.82
N ALA A 87 -12.80 -22.80 -0.57
CA ALA A 87 -12.72 -24.20 -0.18
C ALA A 87 -14.08 -24.92 -0.33
N GLN A 88 -15.16 -24.26 0.08
CA GLN A 88 -16.54 -24.77 -0.09
C GLN A 88 -16.92 -24.91 -1.57
N GLY A 89 -16.55 -23.94 -2.41
CA GLY A 89 -16.76 -24.01 -3.85
C GLY A 89 -15.97 -25.14 -4.53
N LYS A 90 -14.77 -25.48 -4.01
CA LYS A 90 -14.01 -26.66 -4.45
C LYS A 90 -14.65 -27.98 -4.01
N ALA A 91 -15.18 -28.03 -2.80
CA ALA A 91 -15.79 -29.24 -2.23
C ALA A 91 -17.17 -29.54 -2.86
N ASN A 92 -17.91 -28.50 -3.25
CA ASN A 92 -19.25 -28.60 -3.83
C ASN A 92 -19.25 -28.11 -5.28
N LEU A 93 -18.71 -28.93 -6.19
CA LEU A 93 -18.61 -28.57 -7.61
C LEU A 93 -19.98 -28.34 -8.27
N ASP A 94 -21.05 -28.93 -7.72
CA ASP A 94 -22.43 -28.72 -8.17
C ASP A 94 -22.92 -27.29 -7.87
N ALA A 95 -22.36 -26.64 -6.84
CA ALA A 95 -22.70 -25.28 -6.41
C ALA A 95 -21.76 -24.24 -7.05
N TRP A 96 -21.66 -24.25 -8.39
CA TRP A 96 -20.77 -23.40 -9.18
C TRP A 96 -20.91 -21.89 -8.88
N TRP A 97 -22.09 -21.45 -8.45
CA TRP A 97 -22.35 -20.05 -8.08
C TRP A 97 -21.52 -19.59 -6.88
N ILE A 98 -21.17 -20.48 -5.94
CA ILE A 98 -20.33 -20.15 -4.78
C ILE A 98 -18.90 -19.84 -5.23
N SER A 99 -18.34 -20.68 -6.10
CA SER A 99 -17.00 -20.46 -6.66
C SER A 99 -16.94 -19.18 -7.49
N LEU A 100 -17.93 -18.95 -8.35
CA LEU A 100 -17.98 -17.77 -9.20
C LEU A 100 -18.14 -16.47 -8.40
N SER A 101 -19.07 -16.44 -7.44
CA SER A 101 -19.29 -15.25 -6.60
C SER A 101 -18.07 -14.92 -5.75
N THR A 102 -17.44 -15.92 -5.13
CA THR A 102 -16.23 -15.73 -4.32
C THR A 102 -15.08 -15.17 -5.16
N PHE A 103 -14.89 -15.72 -6.37
CA PHE A 103 -13.87 -15.24 -7.31
C PHE A 103 -14.12 -13.78 -7.72
N LEU A 104 -15.36 -13.43 -8.07
CA LEU A 104 -15.72 -12.07 -8.46
C LEU A 104 -15.50 -11.06 -7.32
N VAL A 105 -15.92 -11.41 -6.10
CA VAL A 105 -15.72 -10.56 -4.91
C VAL A 105 -14.22 -10.33 -4.65
N LEU A 106 -13.41 -11.39 -4.75
CA LEU A 106 -11.96 -11.29 -4.54
C LEU A 106 -11.30 -10.40 -5.60
N VAL A 107 -11.61 -10.62 -6.88
CA VAL A 107 -11.08 -9.79 -7.98
C VAL A 107 -11.51 -8.33 -7.82
N PHE A 108 -12.78 -8.08 -7.54
CA PHE A 108 -13.30 -6.73 -7.39
C PHE A 108 -12.67 -6.01 -6.19
N THR A 109 -12.48 -6.72 -5.06
CA THR A 109 -11.81 -6.17 -3.87
C THR A 109 -10.36 -5.79 -4.17
N LEU A 110 -9.60 -6.67 -4.83
CA LEU A 110 -8.22 -6.39 -5.19
C LEU A 110 -8.11 -5.23 -6.19
N LEU A 111 -9.01 -5.17 -7.17
CA LEU A 111 -9.05 -4.11 -8.18
C LEU A 111 -9.37 -2.75 -7.54
N LEU A 112 -10.40 -2.69 -6.69
CA LEU A 112 -10.73 -1.47 -5.93
C LEU A 112 -9.56 -1.02 -5.06
N LEU A 113 -8.92 -1.94 -4.35
CA LEU A 113 -7.78 -1.63 -3.52
C LEU A 113 -6.61 -1.07 -4.33
N THR A 114 -6.31 -1.66 -5.49
CA THR A 114 -5.28 -1.15 -6.40
C THR A 114 -5.62 0.25 -6.90
N PHE A 115 -6.85 0.50 -7.34
CA PHE A 115 -7.27 1.83 -7.79
C PHE A 115 -7.26 2.89 -6.69
N ILE A 116 -7.73 2.56 -5.49
CA ILE A 116 -7.62 3.46 -4.33
C ILE A 116 -6.15 3.76 -4.05
N GLY A 117 -5.30 2.73 -4.14
CA GLY A 117 -3.87 2.86 -3.97
C GLY A 117 -3.21 3.80 -4.97
N ASP A 118 -3.54 3.63 -6.25
CA ASP A 118 -3.06 4.50 -7.32
C ASP A 118 -3.59 5.93 -7.16
N ALA A 119 -4.86 6.09 -6.78
CA ALA A 119 -5.45 7.41 -6.52
C ALA A 119 -4.77 8.13 -5.33
N ILE A 120 -4.46 7.41 -4.25
CA ILE A 120 -3.69 7.97 -3.13
C ILE A 120 -2.29 8.35 -3.62
N ARG A 121 -1.61 7.46 -4.35
CA ARG A 121 -0.28 7.75 -4.89
C ARG A 121 -0.30 9.00 -5.78
N ASP A 122 -1.27 9.12 -6.66
CA ASP A 122 -1.43 10.28 -7.54
C ASP A 122 -1.75 11.57 -6.76
N ALA A 123 -2.56 11.49 -5.70
CA ALA A 123 -2.83 12.64 -4.83
C ALA A 123 -1.57 13.15 -4.10
N PHE A 124 -0.64 12.25 -3.78
CA PHE A 124 0.64 12.60 -3.13
C PHE A 124 1.78 12.91 -4.13
N ASP A 125 1.65 12.55 -5.41
CA ASP A 125 2.63 12.93 -6.43
C ASP A 125 2.43 14.39 -6.89
N THR A 126 2.97 15.31 -6.11
CA THR A 126 2.88 16.76 -6.37
C THR A 126 3.65 17.21 -7.63
N ARG A 127 4.45 16.33 -8.27
CA ARG A 127 5.25 16.71 -9.46
C ARG A 127 4.39 16.92 -10.71
N ARG A 128 3.19 16.33 -10.78
CA ARG A 128 2.24 16.56 -11.89
C ARG A 128 1.69 17.99 -11.88
N GLN A 129 1.36 18.53 -10.70
CA GLN A 129 0.73 19.85 -10.56
C GLN A 129 1.64 21.00 -11.03
N VAL A 130 2.97 20.84 -10.98
CA VAL A 130 3.91 21.91 -11.39
C VAL A 130 4.06 21.99 -12.92
N LYS A 131 3.77 20.92 -13.67
CA LYS A 131 3.87 20.93 -15.13
C LYS A 131 2.69 21.61 -15.82
N GLU A 132 1.46 21.45 -15.29
CA GLU A 132 0.25 22.07 -15.88
C GLU A 132 0.22 23.60 -15.72
N VAL A 133 0.85 24.16 -14.70
CA VAL A 133 0.91 25.62 -14.51
C VAL A 133 1.87 26.31 -15.51
N ARG A 134 2.67 25.54 -16.25
CA ARG A 134 3.68 26.06 -17.20
C ARG A 134 3.31 25.90 -18.68
N THR A 135 2.16 25.33 -18.99
CA THR A 135 1.63 25.16 -20.36
C THR A 135 0.34 25.94 -20.52
#